data_AF-A0A4Q8K4N4-F1
#
_entry.id   AF-A0A4Q8K4N4-F1
#
_cell.length_a   1.000
_cell.length_b   1.000
_cell.length_c   1.000
_cell.angle_alpha   90.00
_cell.angle_beta   90.00
_cell.angle_gamma   90.00
#
_symmetry.space_group_name_H-M   'P 1'
#
loop_
_entity.id
_entity.type
_entity.pdbx_description
1 polymer ?
#
loop_
_entity_poly.entity_id
_entity_poly.type
_entity_poly.pdbx_seq_one_letter_code
_entity_poly.pdbx_strand_id
1 'polypeptide(L)' 'MNKATVLVLVCMLAIIHHSTGKHGCPPPDNKVCFQYYDQCTSNADCSAGQLCCLQPGCGHECK' A
#
# COMPACT_ATOMS: atom_id res chain seq x y z
N MET A 1 27.48 25.86 -13.99
CA MET A 1 26.83 24.66 -13.40
C MET A 1 27.82 23.51 -13.44
N ASN A 2 28.19 22.96 -12.29
CA ASN A 2 29.15 21.86 -12.21
C ASN A 2 28.44 20.52 -12.50
N LYS A 3 29.05 19.64 -13.31
CA LYS A 3 28.51 18.31 -13.63
C LYS A 3 28.19 17.50 -12.36
N ALA A 4 29.00 17.67 -11.31
CA ALA A 4 28.75 17.05 -10.01
C ALA A 4 27.45 17.54 -9.35
N THR A 5 27.12 18.82 -9.47
CA THR A 5 25.88 19.40 -8.92
C THR A 5 24.65 18.83 -9.61
N VAL A 6 24.70 18.64 -10.93
CA VAL A 6 23.62 18.03 -11.70
C VAL A 6 23.40 16.57 -11.28
N LEU A 7 24.49 15.82 -11.08
CA LEU A 7 24.43 14.42 -10.66
C LEU A 7 23.76 14.25 -9.28
N VAL A 8 24.12 15.11 -8.32
CA VAL A 8 23.56 15.09 -6.96
C VAL A 8 22.06 15.38 -6.96
N LEU A 9 21.61 16.35 -7.76
CA LEU A 9 20.19 16.68 -7.89
C LEU A 9 19.36 15.53 -8.45
N VAL A 10 19.85 14.84 -9.48
CA VAL A 10 19.17 13.68 -10.07
C VAL A 10 19.07 12.52 -9.07
N CYS A 11 20.12 12.25 -8.30
CA CYS A 11 20.10 11.22 -7.25
C CYS A 11 19.08 11.52 -6.15
N MET A 12 19.00 12.78 -5.69
CA MET A 12 18.03 13.17 -4.66
C MET A 12 16.57 13.03 -5.14
N LEU A 13 16.28 13.39 -6.40
CA LEU A 13 14.95 13.21 -6.98
C LEU A 13 14.56 11.73 -7.12
N ALA A 14 15.53 10.86 -7.46
CA ALA A 14 15.31 9.42 -7.51
C ALA A 14 14.96 8.83 -6.13
N ILE A 15 15.57 9.32 -5.04
CA ILE A 15 15.25 8.90 -3.67
C ILE A 15 13.82 9.31 -3.28
N ILE A 16 13.38 10.51 -3.67
CA ILE A 16 12.04 11.02 -3.36
C ILE A 16 10.96 10.18 -4.07
N HIS A 17 11.20 9.73 -5.31
CA HIS A 17 10.24 8.91 -6.06
C HIS A 17 10.17 7.45 -5.58
N HIS A 18 11.21 6.96 -4.90
CA HIS A 18 11.28 5.56 -4.42
C HIS A 18 10.56 5.33 -3.08
N SER A 19 10.11 6.38 -2.39
CA SER A 19 9.48 6.28 -1.07
C SER A 19 7.98 5.96 -1.10
N THR A 20 7.39 5.76 -2.27
CA THR A 20 6.01 5.22 -2.39
C THR A 20 5.99 3.70 -2.22
N GLY A 21 6.81 3.18 -1.30
CA GLY A 21 6.63 1.84 -0.76
C GLY A 21 5.34 1.81 0.06
N LYS A 22 4.26 1.30 -0.55
CA LYS A 22 3.07 0.67 0.02
C LYS A 22 2.89 0.76 1.56
N HIS A 23 2.32 1.86 2.07
CA HIS A 23 1.81 1.92 3.46
C HIS A 23 0.28 2.05 3.54
N GLY A 24 -0.42 1.83 2.42
CA GLY A 24 -1.88 1.94 2.36
C GLY A 24 -2.51 0.70 1.73
N CYS A 25 -3.80 0.51 2.02
CA CYS A 25 -4.59 -0.53 1.39
C CYS A 25 -4.55 -0.39 -0.14
N PRO A 26 -4.46 -1.51 -0.89
CA PRO A 26 -4.65 -1.46 -2.33
C PRO A 26 -6.07 -0.93 -2.64
N PRO A 27 -6.28 -0.38 -3.84
CA PRO A 27 -7.63 -0.08 -4.31
C PRO A 27 -8.52 -1.33 -4.18
N PRO A 28 -9.79 -1.16 -3.79
CA PRO A 28 -10.70 -2.29 -3.73
C PRO A 28 -10.89 -2.94 -5.10
N ASP A 29 -10.99 -4.26 -5.10
CA ASP A 29 -11.24 -5.04 -6.31
C ASP A 29 -12.75 -5.12 -6.61
N ASN A 30 -13.13 -5.47 -7.83
CA ASN A 30 -14.53 -5.71 -8.22
C ASN A 30 -15.07 -7.07 -7.72
N LYS A 31 -14.74 -7.43 -6.48
CA LYS A 31 -15.15 -8.68 -5.85
C LYS A 31 -16.61 -8.56 -5.40
N VAL A 32 -17.42 -9.56 -5.74
CA VAL A 32 -18.80 -9.70 -5.24
C VAL A 32 -18.81 -10.85 -4.25
N CYS A 33 -19.09 -10.54 -2.99
CA CYS A 33 -19.22 -11.55 -1.95
C CYS A 33 -20.69 -11.91 -1.74
N PHE A 34 -20.96 -13.20 -1.54
CA PHE A 34 -22.29 -13.69 -1.18
C PHE A 34 -22.69 -13.26 0.24
N GLN A 35 -21.71 -13.13 1.13
CA GLN A 35 -21.89 -12.73 2.51
C GLN A 35 -20.85 -11.66 2.88
N TYR A 36 -21.29 -10.70 3.67
CA TYR A 36 -20.42 -9.72 4.29
C TYR A 36 -19.80 -10.33 5.56
N TYR A 37 -18.47 -10.45 5.59
CA TYR A 37 -17.74 -11.06 6.70
C TYR A 37 -16.34 -10.45 6.84
N ASP A 38 -16.04 -9.96 8.05
CA ASP A 38 -14.73 -9.41 8.37
C ASP A 38 -13.75 -10.54 8.75
N GLN A 39 -12.72 -10.76 7.92
CA GLN A 39 -11.64 -11.71 8.21
C GLN A 39 -10.62 -11.17 9.22
N CYS A 40 -10.56 -9.85 9.37
CA CYS A 40 -9.67 -9.15 10.28
C CYS A 40 -10.36 -7.91 10.84
N THR A 41 -9.90 -7.42 11.99
CA THR A 41 -10.36 -6.17 12.60
C THR A 41 -9.25 -5.12 12.68
N SER A 42 -7.99 -5.56 12.62
CA SER A 42 -6.81 -4.72 12.67
C SER A 42 -5.65 -5.34 11.88
N ASN A 43 -4.64 -4.54 11.56
CA ASN A 43 -3.42 -5.04 10.89
C ASN A 43 -2.68 -6.11 11.72
N ALA A 44 -2.90 -6.16 13.03
CA ALA A 44 -2.29 -7.16 13.92
C ALA A 44 -2.90 -8.56 13.72
N ASP A 45 -4.10 -8.64 13.16
CA ASP A 45 -4.75 -9.92 12.84
C ASP A 45 -4.17 -10.55 11.55
N CYS A 46 -3.40 -9.78 10.78
CA CYS A 46 -2.83 -10.18 9.51
C CYS A 46 -1.36 -10.59 9.62
N SER A 47 -0.87 -11.34 8.63
CA SER A 47 0.53 -11.74 8.58
C SER A 47 1.45 -10.53 8.39
N ALA A 48 2.73 -10.68 8.79
CA ALA A 48 3.72 -9.61 8.65
C ALA A 48 3.76 -9.06 7.22
N GLY A 49 3.56 -7.75 7.07
CA GLY A 49 3.55 -7.05 5.79
C GLY A 49 2.18 -6.96 5.10
N GLN A 50 1.12 -7.50 5.71
CA GLN A 50 -0.25 -7.34 5.25
C GLN A 50 -1.00 -6.25 6.03
N LEU A 51 -2.04 -5.70 5.42
CA LEU A 51 -2.93 -4.71 6.03
C LEU A 51 -4.37 -5.25 6.05
N CYS A 52 -5.10 -4.91 7.12
CA CYS A 52 -6.51 -5.21 7.21
C CYS A 52 -7.31 -4.13 6.48
N CYS A 53 -7.83 -4.49 5.31
CA CYS A 53 -8.37 -3.54 4.34
C CYS A 53 -9.85 -3.83 4.03
N LEU A 54 -10.66 -2.77 3.99
CA LEU A 54 -12.07 -2.89 3.62
C LEU A 54 -12.22 -3.26 2.14
N GLN A 55 -12.85 -4.41 1.88
CA GLN A 55 -13.35 -4.81 0.57
C GLN A 55 -14.86 -4.50 0.49
N PRO A 56 -15.28 -3.56 -0.37
CA PRO A 56 -16.68 -3.17 -0.52
C PRO A 56 -17.60 -4.38 -0.77
N GLY A 57 -18.66 -4.49 0.02
CA GLY A 57 -19.62 -5.60 -0.09
C GLY A 57 -19.14 -6.94 0.47
N CYS A 58 -17.90 -7.02 0.98
CA CYS A 58 -17.28 -8.24 1.47
C CYS A 58 -16.85 -8.17 2.94
N GLY A 59 -16.51 -6.99 3.45
CA GLY A 59 -15.91 -6.83 4.79
C GLY A 59 -14.41 -6.58 4.72
N HIS A 60 -13.73 -6.63 5.86
CA HIS A 60 -12.28 -6.43 5.95
C HIS A 60 -11.51 -7.71 5.64
N GLU A 61 -10.46 -7.59 4.83
CA GLU A 61 -9.61 -8.69 4.39
C GLU A 61 -8.12 -8.33 4.55
N CYS A 62 -7.29 -9.31 4.90
CA CYS A 62 -5.83 -9.14 4.90
C CYS A 62 -5.32 -9.09 3.45
N LYS A 63 -4.69 -7.99 3.08
CA LYS A 63 -4.14 -7.74 1.74
C LYS A 63 -2.62 -7.55 1.80
#